data_AF-A0A819CA44-F1
#
_entry.id   AF-A0A819CA44-F1
#
_cell.length_a   1.000
_cell.length_b   1.000
_cell.length_c   1.000
_cell.angle_alpha   90.00
_cell.angle_beta   90.00
_cell.angle_gamma   90.00
#
_symmetry.space_group_name_H-M   'P 1'
#
loop_
_entity.id
_entity.type
_entity.pdbx_description
1 polymer ?
#
loop_
_entity_poly.entity_id
_entity_poly.type
_entity_poly.pdbx_seq_one_letter_code
_entity_poly.pdbx_strand_id
1 'polypeptide(L)'
;MCNGDTDSSIVVLISCKNIIQKSALFAQNFGIKSTFQSRPRPVSDGLLVKLLIHTGVTRYLEFKCIEGSYVYKGQKIHKVPADEREALASSLMGLFEKRRFRNLLVWINEYDEKDPKTYKDIPPHTRMIDAFKKFGLDQDTIDFTGHALALHSDDDYLEKPALESIKRIKLYSESLARYGKSPYLYPLYGLGELPQGFARLSAIYGGTYMLDKPADEIVYENGVVVGVRSGDQTARCKAVICDPSYTPDKVKKVGRVIRAICLLRHPVSVGSNASPVSIQIIIPQKQVQRHNDIYVCCMGQSNMVTPKDWYVALVSTTVETNNPENEIKPGLALLEPIYQKFVSVSDLYEPIDDGTTSKLFITSSYDATTHFESTCLDILDVYRRYMGEPFDFTKVTRGLDADDSQEGAQ
;
A
#
# COMPACT_ATOMS: atom_id res chain seq x y z
N MET A 1 -7.45 26.33 -27.53
CA MET A 1 -6.84 26.24 -28.87
C MET A 1 -5.48 25.56 -28.72
N CYS A 2 -5.41 24.26 -28.98
CA CYS A 2 -4.15 23.56 -29.25
C CYS A 2 -4.35 22.88 -30.60
N ASN A 3 -4.04 23.60 -31.68
CA ASN A 3 -3.77 23.03 -32.98
C ASN A 3 -2.28 22.71 -32.98
N GLY A 4 -1.93 21.44 -32.83
CA GLY A 4 -0.57 20.96 -32.89
C GLY A 4 -0.56 19.47 -32.66
N ASP A 5 -0.16 18.71 -33.68
CA ASP A 5 0.14 17.28 -33.58
C ASP A 5 1.25 17.08 -32.55
N THR A 6 0.88 16.88 -31.28
CA THR A 6 1.81 16.47 -30.24
C THR A 6 2.04 14.98 -30.38
N ASP A 7 3.06 14.59 -31.14
CA ASP A 7 3.61 13.23 -31.14
C ASP A 7 4.20 12.94 -29.76
N SER A 8 3.37 12.45 -28.85
CA SER A 8 3.78 12.09 -27.49
C SER A 8 4.33 10.67 -27.51
N SER A 9 5.47 10.41 -26.87
CA SER A 9 5.99 9.03 -26.81
C SER A 9 5.03 8.09 -26.07
N ILE A 10 4.35 8.59 -25.04
CA ILE A 10 3.42 7.83 -24.18
C ILE A 10 2.22 8.71 -23.82
N VAL A 11 1.02 8.11 -23.77
CA VAL A 11 -0.15 8.70 -23.11
C VAL A 11 -0.49 7.87 -21.87
N VAL A 12 -0.70 8.54 -20.74
CA VAL A 12 -1.11 7.88 -19.48
C VAL A 12 -2.54 8.30 -19.14
N LEU A 13 -3.44 7.32 -19.03
CA LEU A 13 -4.83 7.52 -18.67
C LEU A 13 -5.05 7.11 -17.21
N ILE A 14 -5.51 8.04 -16.38
CA ILE A 14 -5.68 7.83 -14.93
C ILE A 14 -7.12 8.14 -14.54
N SER A 15 -7.84 7.14 -14.05
CA SER A 15 -9.22 7.32 -13.59
C SER A 15 -9.24 7.93 -12.18
N CYS A 16 -9.60 9.21 -12.09
CA CYS A 16 -9.84 9.89 -10.80
C CYS A 16 -11.18 9.51 -10.13
N LYS A 17 -12.02 8.69 -10.78
CA LYS A 17 -13.44 8.48 -10.42
C LYS A 17 -13.69 8.07 -8.96
N ASN A 18 -12.72 7.42 -8.30
CA ASN A 18 -12.90 6.96 -6.91
C ASN A 18 -12.27 7.84 -5.82
N ILE A 19 -11.36 8.75 -6.16
CA ILE A 19 -10.60 9.54 -5.18
C ILE A 19 -11.30 10.88 -4.92
N ILE A 20 -11.81 11.55 -5.96
CA ILE A 20 -12.27 12.95 -5.86
C ILE A 20 -13.76 13.05 -5.52
N GLN A 21 -14.62 12.16 -6.04
CA GLN A 21 -16.08 12.27 -5.88
C GLN A 21 -16.57 12.16 -4.43
N LYS A 22 -15.94 11.30 -3.60
CA LYS A 22 -16.34 11.13 -2.20
C LYS A 22 -15.84 12.27 -1.29
N SER A 23 -14.70 12.87 -1.63
CA SER A 23 -14.12 14.02 -0.90
C SER A 23 -14.89 15.30 -1.17
N ALA A 24 -15.27 15.54 -2.44
CA ALA A 24 -15.98 16.75 -2.87
C ALA A 24 -17.41 16.82 -2.31
N LEU A 25 -18.15 15.70 -2.29
CA LEU A 25 -19.52 15.65 -1.78
C LEU A 25 -19.61 15.96 -0.27
N PHE A 26 -18.54 15.69 0.49
CA PHE A 26 -18.48 15.91 1.94
C PHE A 26 -18.00 17.33 2.29
N ALA A 27 -16.99 17.85 1.57
CA ALA A 27 -16.52 19.22 1.74
C ALA A 27 -17.64 20.26 1.48
N GLN A 28 -18.50 20.01 0.48
CA GLN A 28 -19.65 20.87 0.18
C GLN A 28 -20.76 20.81 1.23
N ASN A 29 -21.03 19.66 1.84
CA ASN A 29 -22.16 19.50 2.75
C ASN A 29 -21.88 19.92 4.20
N PHE A 30 -20.61 19.99 4.62
CA PHE A 30 -20.27 20.22 6.03
C PHE A 30 -19.32 21.40 6.29
N GLY A 31 -18.89 22.14 5.25
CA GLY A 31 -17.99 23.29 5.41
C GLY A 31 -16.61 22.94 5.97
N ILE A 32 -16.18 21.69 5.82
CA ILE A 32 -14.95 21.13 6.40
C ILE A 32 -13.80 21.22 5.38
N LYS A 33 -12.71 21.91 5.74
CA LYS A 33 -11.42 21.90 5.02
C LYS A 33 -10.65 20.58 5.31
N SER A 34 -11.17 19.44 4.85
CA SER A 34 -10.52 18.13 5.06
C SER A 34 -10.29 17.38 3.75
N THR A 35 -9.08 16.86 3.55
CA THR A 35 -8.74 15.97 2.45
C THR A 35 -9.16 14.55 2.83
N PHE A 36 -10.42 14.20 2.56
CA PHE A 36 -10.94 12.87 2.84
C PHE A 36 -10.54 11.91 1.72
N GLN A 37 -10.07 10.71 2.05
CA GLN A 37 -9.64 9.74 1.03
C GLN A 37 -10.40 8.42 1.13
N SER A 38 -10.80 7.90 -0.03
CA SER A 38 -11.53 6.64 -0.13
C SER A 38 -10.70 5.38 0.15
N ARG A 39 -9.36 5.51 0.21
CA ARG A 39 -8.39 4.40 0.32
C ARG A 39 -7.11 4.82 1.05
N PRO A 40 -7.12 5.14 2.37
CA PRO A 40 -5.87 5.32 3.12
C PRO A 40 -5.02 4.04 3.05
N ARG A 41 -3.75 4.22 2.71
CA ARG A 41 -2.73 3.16 2.72
C ARG A 41 -1.41 3.69 3.29
N PRO A 42 -0.86 3.11 4.36
CA PRO A 42 0.45 3.52 4.83
C PRO A 42 1.60 2.99 3.96
N VAL A 43 2.71 3.72 3.99
CA VAL A 43 3.94 3.46 3.23
C VAL A 43 5.05 3.08 4.20
N SER A 44 5.73 1.95 4.04
CA SER A 44 6.96 1.62 4.80
C SER A 44 8.21 1.89 3.97
N ASP A 45 9.43 1.71 4.52
CA ASP A 45 10.72 1.91 3.82
C ASP A 45 10.97 0.89 2.65
N GLY A 46 9.89 0.28 2.17
CA GLY A 46 9.88 -0.64 1.05
C GLY A 46 10.08 0.03 -0.31
N LEU A 47 9.72 -0.71 -1.35
CA LEU A 47 9.98 -0.33 -2.75
C LEU A 47 9.40 1.05 -3.09
N LEU A 48 8.24 1.41 -2.53
CA LEU A 48 7.60 2.70 -2.81
C LEU A 48 8.48 3.89 -2.41
N VAL A 49 9.02 3.89 -1.19
CA VAL A 49 9.82 5.03 -0.70
C VAL A 49 11.06 5.21 -1.56
N LYS A 50 11.70 4.11 -1.96
CA LYS A 50 12.85 4.14 -2.88
C LYS A 50 12.48 4.75 -4.23
N LEU A 51 11.33 4.38 -4.80
CA LEU A 51 10.82 4.96 -6.05
C LEU A 51 10.46 6.44 -5.90
N LEU A 52 9.84 6.84 -4.79
CA LEU A 52 9.51 8.24 -4.51
C LEU A 52 10.79 9.09 -4.37
N ILE A 53 11.82 8.58 -3.69
CA ILE A 53 13.12 9.26 -3.57
C ILE A 53 13.78 9.37 -4.95
N HIS A 54 13.80 8.27 -5.72
CA HIS A 54 14.42 8.24 -7.04
C HIS A 54 13.81 9.25 -8.02
N THR A 55 12.48 9.36 -8.00
CA THR A 55 11.76 10.30 -8.86
C THR A 55 11.90 11.76 -8.40
N GLY A 56 12.40 12.00 -7.19
CA GLY A 56 12.50 13.34 -6.60
C GLY A 56 11.16 13.94 -6.16
N VAL A 57 10.05 13.20 -6.26
CA VAL A 57 8.71 13.69 -5.88
C VAL A 57 8.58 13.95 -4.39
N THR A 58 9.46 13.37 -3.57
CA THR A 58 9.53 13.62 -2.11
C THR A 58 9.75 15.09 -1.77
N ARG A 59 10.30 15.91 -2.68
CA ARG A 59 10.43 17.37 -2.52
C ARG A 59 9.07 18.08 -2.39
N TYR A 60 7.98 17.43 -2.80
CA TYR A 60 6.62 17.97 -2.76
C TYR A 60 5.73 17.29 -1.71
N LEU A 61 6.28 16.35 -0.94
CA LEU A 61 5.51 15.48 -0.06
C LEU A 61 6.11 15.48 1.34
N GLU A 62 5.29 15.81 2.32
CA GLU A 62 5.65 15.64 3.72
C GLU A 62 5.02 14.37 4.27
N PHE A 63 5.83 13.51 4.87
CA PHE A 63 5.38 12.25 5.45
C PHE A 63 5.42 12.30 6.98
N LYS A 64 4.43 11.67 7.60
CA LYS A 64 4.38 11.47 9.05
C LYS A 64 4.27 10.00 9.41
N CYS A 65 5.04 9.59 10.41
CA CYS A 65 4.96 8.25 10.98
C CYS A 65 3.59 8.00 11.62
N ILE A 66 2.99 6.85 11.32
CA ILE A 66 1.79 6.36 12.00
C ILE A 66 2.14 5.96 13.42
N GLU A 67 1.27 6.30 14.36
CA GLU A 67 1.63 6.22 15.78
C GLU A 67 1.59 4.80 16.37
N GLY A 68 0.92 3.85 15.72
CA GLY A 68 0.94 2.46 16.18
C GLY A 68 0.57 1.42 15.13
N SER A 69 1.12 0.23 15.31
CA SER A 69 0.84 -0.99 14.56
C SER A 69 0.35 -2.06 15.53
N TYR A 70 -0.83 -2.60 15.25
CA TYR A 70 -1.54 -3.53 16.13
C TYR A 70 -1.99 -4.77 15.37
N VAL A 71 -2.11 -5.87 16.11
CA VAL A 71 -2.68 -7.13 15.62
C VAL A 71 -3.85 -7.53 16.53
N TYR A 72 -4.92 -8.02 15.92
CA TYR A 72 -6.07 -8.55 16.62
C TYR A 72 -5.82 -9.99 17.07
N LYS A 73 -6.03 -10.27 18.35
CA LYS A 73 -5.98 -11.61 18.94
C LYS A 73 -7.01 -11.71 20.06
N GLY A 74 -7.85 -12.74 20.03
CA GLY A 74 -8.80 -13.00 21.12
C GLY A 74 -9.72 -11.82 21.45
N GLN A 75 -10.30 -11.17 20.44
CA GLN A 75 -11.21 -10.02 20.57
C GLN A 75 -10.59 -8.72 21.11
N LYS A 76 -9.26 -8.65 21.19
CA LYS A 76 -8.51 -7.46 21.57
C LYS A 76 -7.43 -7.16 20.56
N ILE A 77 -6.99 -5.91 20.52
CA ILE A 77 -5.82 -5.51 19.74
C ILE A 77 -4.60 -5.38 20.64
N HIS A 78 -3.46 -5.79 20.13
CA HIS A 78 -2.18 -5.77 20.84
C HIS A 78 -1.13 -5.12 19.94
N LYS A 79 -0.20 -4.36 20.54
CA LYS A 79 0.91 -3.78 19.78
C LYS A 79 1.76 -4.90 19.18
N VAL A 80 2.08 -4.79 17.89
CA VAL A 80 2.94 -5.75 17.19
C VAL A 80 4.38 -5.60 17.70
N PRO A 81 4.99 -6.62 18.32
CA PRO A 81 6.37 -6.56 18.76
C PRO A 81 7.29 -6.74 17.56
N ALA A 82 8.20 -5.78 17.34
CA ALA A 82 9.12 -5.82 16.19
C ALA A 82 10.60 -5.68 16.54
N ASP A 83 10.93 -5.51 17.82
CA ASP A 83 12.30 -5.64 18.30
C ASP A 83 12.39 -6.58 19.52
N GLU A 84 13.61 -6.88 19.95
CA GLU A 84 13.86 -7.77 21.07
C GLU A 84 13.23 -7.30 22.39
N ARG A 85 13.20 -5.98 22.63
CA ARG A 85 12.68 -5.40 23.87
C ARG A 85 11.16 -5.50 23.88
N GLU A 86 10.51 -5.16 22.78
CA GLU A 86 9.07 -5.27 22.60
C GLU A 86 8.60 -6.73 22.62
N ALA A 87 9.37 -7.66 22.03
CA ALA A 87 9.08 -9.09 22.09
C ALA A 87 9.01 -9.60 23.54
N LEU A 88 9.96 -9.20 24.39
CA LEU A 88 9.98 -9.59 25.80
C LEU A 88 8.88 -8.88 26.61
N ALA A 89 8.49 -7.66 26.25
CA ALA A 89 7.43 -6.91 26.91
C ALA A 89 6.00 -7.30 26.46
N SER A 90 5.84 -7.91 25.28
CA SER A 90 4.54 -8.16 24.64
C SER A 90 3.58 -9.00 25.50
N SER A 91 2.27 -8.74 25.44
CA SER A 91 1.27 -9.60 26.07
C SER A 91 0.73 -10.70 25.14
N LEU A 92 1.21 -10.79 23.90
CA LEU A 92 0.71 -11.74 22.89
C LEU A 92 1.14 -13.19 23.15
N MET A 93 2.23 -13.37 23.90
CA MET A 93 2.96 -14.63 24.07
C MET A 93 3.24 -14.91 25.55
N GLY A 94 3.26 -16.19 25.92
CA GLY A 94 3.74 -16.64 27.22
C GLY A 94 5.26 -16.49 27.37
N LEU A 95 5.78 -16.58 28.60
CA LEU A 95 7.20 -16.30 28.90
C LEU A 95 8.21 -17.09 28.06
N PHE A 96 7.94 -18.38 27.82
CA PHE A 96 8.83 -19.23 27.01
C PHE A 96 8.73 -18.92 25.52
N GLU A 97 7.52 -18.67 25.02
CA GLU A 97 7.27 -18.31 23.62
C GLU A 97 7.96 -16.99 23.26
N LYS A 98 7.91 -15.99 24.16
CA LYS A 98 8.66 -14.72 23.98
C LYS A 98 10.15 -14.92 23.74
N ARG A 99 10.78 -15.88 24.44
CA ARG A 99 12.21 -16.17 24.27
C ARG A 99 12.48 -16.81 22.91
N ARG A 100 11.62 -17.73 22.46
CA ARG A 100 11.71 -18.34 21.13
C ARG A 100 11.51 -17.30 20.03
N PHE A 101 10.50 -16.46 20.15
CA PHE A 101 10.21 -15.39 19.21
C PHE A 101 11.34 -14.34 19.15
N ARG A 102 11.90 -13.93 20.30
CA ARG A 102 13.11 -13.09 20.31
C ARG A 102 14.25 -13.73 19.52
N ASN A 103 14.50 -15.02 19.72
CA ASN A 103 15.57 -15.72 19.02
C ASN A 103 15.33 -15.78 17.50
N LEU A 104 14.06 -15.92 17.07
CA LEU A 104 13.69 -15.78 15.65
C LEU A 104 14.06 -14.38 15.14
N LEU A 105 13.65 -13.30 15.82
CA LEU A 105 13.93 -11.93 15.38
C LEU A 105 15.43 -11.64 15.27
N VAL A 106 16.21 -12.09 16.25
CA VAL A 106 17.69 -11.97 16.22
C VAL A 106 18.25 -12.68 14.99
N TRP A 107 17.83 -13.92 14.74
CA TRP A 107 18.28 -14.67 13.57
C TRP A 107 17.87 -14.03 12.25
N ILE A 108 16.63 -13.54 12.11
CA ILE A 108 16.17 -12.84 10.89
C ILE A 108 17.02 -11.60 10.61
N ASN A 109 17.36 -10.83 11.64
CA ASN A 109 18.19 -9.63 11.48
C ASN A 109 19.62 -9.99 11.05
N GLU A 110 20.18 -11.07 11.61
CA GLU A 110 21.51 -11.62 11.27
C GLU A 110 21.57 -12.37 9.93
N TYR A 111 20.42 -12.73 9.34
CA TYR A 111 20.37 -13.53 8.12
C TYR A 111 20.98 -12.79 6.92
N ASP A 112 21.96 -13.42 6.28
CA ASP A 112 22.58 -12.98 5.03
C ASP A 112 22.55 -14.12 4.01
N GLU A 113 21.81 -13.90 2.91
CA GLU A 113 21.69 -14.82 1.77
C GLU A 113 23.04 -15.18 1.12
N LYS A 114 24.07 -14.36 1.33
CA LYS A 114 25.42 -14.60 0.80
C LYS A 114 26.35 -15.31 1.79
N ASP A 115 25.97 -15.42 3.05
CA ASP A 115 26.77 -16.08 4.09
C ASP A 115 26.02 -17.28 4.71
N PRO A 116 26.31 -18.52 4.26
CA PRO A 116 25.72 -19.73 4.81
C PRO A 116 25.89 -19.93 6.31
N LYS A 117 26.86 -19.27 6.96
CA LYS A 117 27.05 -19.35 8.42
C LYS A 117 25.87 -18.75 9.19
N THR A 118 25.14 -17.81 8.58
CA THR A 118 24.00 -17.13 9.19
C THR A 118 22.72 -17.99 9.17
N TYR A 119 22.69 -19.06 8.37
CA TYR A 119 21.46 -19.81 8.11
C TYR A 119 20.93 -20.57 9.33
N LYS A 120 21.81 -21.01 10.25
CA LYS A 120 21.46 -21.91 11.37
C LYS A 120 20.67 -23.13 10.88
N ASP A 121 21.19 -23.80 9.83
CA ASP A 121 20.57 -24.87 9.02
C ASP A 121 19.15 -24.58 8.50
N ILE A 122 18.88 -23.34 8.12
CA ILE A 122 17.68 -22.92 7.37
C ILE A 122 18.15 -22.21 6.09
N PRO A 123 18.51 -22.95 5.04
CA PRO A 123 18.90 -22.35 3.77
C PRO A 123 17.74 -21.57 3.10
N PRO A 124 18.02 -20.69 2.12
CA PRO A 124 17.04 -19.75 1.58
C PRO A 124 15.78 -20.40 0.96
N HIS A 125 15.91 -21.63 0.47
CA HIS A 125 14.86 -22.40 -0.20
C HIS A 125 14.02 -23.24 0.78
N THR A 126 14.36 -23.29 2.07
CA THR A 126 13.54 -23.97 3.09
C THR A 126 12.17 -23.31 3.15
N ARG A 127 11.11 -24.11 3.30
CA ARG A 127 9.75 -23.56 3.47
C ARG A 127 9.66 -22.77 4.75
N MET A 128 8.90 -21.68 4.75
CA MET A 128 8.79 -20.82 5.93
C MET A 128 8.22 -21.56 7.15
N ILE A 129 7.30 -22.51 6.95
CA ILE A 129 6.76 -23.34 8.04
C ILE A 129 7.84 -24.18 8.73
N ASP A 130 8.82 -24.67 7.99
CA ASP A 130 9.90 -25.50 8.54
C ASP A 130 10.91 -24.62 9.30
N ALA A 131 11.12 -23.38 8.86
CA ALA A 131 11.87 -22.38 9.60
C ALA A 131 11.20 -22.09 10.96
N PHE A 132 9.89 -21.80 10.98
CA PHE A 132 9.16 -21.56 12.23
C PHE A 132 9.18 -22.75 13.19
N LYS A 133 9.00 -23.97 12.68
CA LYS A 133 9.11 -25.20 13.47
C LYS A 133 10.48 -25.35 14.13
N LYS A 134 11.55 -24.96 13.44
CA LYS A 134 12.91 -25.03 13.99
C LYS A 134 13.12 -24.08 15.18
N PHE A 135 12.45 -22.94 15.19
CA PHE A 135 12.41 -22.03 16.35
C PHE A 135 11.41 -22.46 17.42
N GLY A 136 10.58 -23.49 17.15
CA GLY A 136 9.60 -24.04 18.07
C GLY A 136 8.44 -23.09 18.36
N LEU A 137 8.06 -22.25 17.39
CA LEU A 137 6.99 -21.27 17.57
C LEU A 137 5.61 -21.94 17.53
N ASP A 138 4.68 -21.42 18.32
CA ASP A 138 3.28 -21.85 18.29
C ASP A 138 2.51 -21.24 17.12
N GLN A 139 1.32 -21.78 16.84
CA GLN A 139 0.51 -21.36 15.69
C GLN A 139 0.11 -19.89 15.76
N ASP A 140 -0.25 -19.39 16.95
CA ASP A 140 -0.61 -17.98 17.14
C ASP A 140 0.57 -17.06 16.81
N THR A 141 1.79 -17.47 17.17
CA THR A 141 3.02 -16.72 16.93
C THR A 141 3.40 -16.73 15.47
N ILE A 142 3.24 -17.87 14.80
CA ILE A 142 3.38 -17.98 13.35
C ILE A 142 2.41 -17.03 12.65
N ASP A 143 1.14 -17.03 13.07
CA ASP A 143 0.08 -16.23 12.46
C ASP A 143 0.40 -14.72 12.56
N PHE A 144 0.66 -14.18 13.76
CA PHE A 144 0.96 -12.74 13.85
C PHE A 144 2.29 -12.38 13.18
N THR A 145 3.26 -13.29 13.12
CA THR A 145 4.54 -13.03 12.44
C THR A 145 4.35 -12.93 10.93
N GLY A 146 3.60 -13.85 10.32
CA GLY A 146 3.30 -13.80 8.88
C GLY A 146 2.43 -12.62 8.49
N HIS A 147 1.34 -12.42 9.22
CA HIS A 147 0.32 -11.45 8.84
C HIS A 147 0.67 -10.03 9.30
N ALA A 148 1.24 -9.85 10.49
CA ALA A 148 1.47 -8.52 11.06
C ALA A 148 2.90 -7.98 10.90
N LEU A 149 3.91 -8.84 10.74
CA LEU A 149 5.30 -8.44 10.46
C LEU A 149 5.67 -8.62 8.99
N ALA A 150 5.41 -9.81 8.41
CA ALA A 150 5.71 -10.07 7.00
C ALA A 150 4.65 -9.51 6.04
N LEU A 151 3.47 -9.12 6.55
CA LEU A 151 2.36 -8.53 5.80
C LEU A 151 1.88 -9.43 4.65
N HIS A 152 1.83 -10.74 4.90
CA HIS A 152 1.14 -11.67 4.01
C HIS A 152 -0.38 -11.58 4.22
N SER A 153 -1.15 -11.77 3.16
CA SER A 153 -2.62 -11.69 3.16
C SER A 153 -3.32 -13.00 3.53
N ASP A 154 -2.60 -14.10 3.38
CA ASP A 154 -3.04 -15.49 3.51
C ASP A 154 -1.85 -16.36 3.96
N ASP A 155 -2.05 -17.67 4.06
CA ASP A 155 -1.07 -18.63 4.58
C ASP A 155 -0.21 -19.28 3.49
N ASP A 156 -0.37 -18.94 2.20
CA ASP A 156 0.35 -19.59 1.11
C ASP A 156 1.86 -19.40 1.24
N TYR A 157 2.30 -18.34 1.94
CA TYR A 157 3.71 -18.08 2.23
C TYR A 157 4.38 -19.16 3.09
N LEU A 158 3.61 -19.95 3.84
CA LEU A 158 4.14 -21.01 4.71
C LEU A 158 4.83 -22.11 3.90
N GLU A 159 4.32 -22.39 2.70
CA GLU A 159 4.86 -23.39 1.78
C GLU A 159 5.89 -22.81 0.80
N LYS A 160 6.02 -21.48 0.74
CA LYS A 160 7.01 -20.77 -0.09
C LYS A 160 8.39 -20.70 0.58
N PRO A 161 9.46 -20.43 -0.19
CA PRO A 161 10.80 -20.21 0.36
C PRO A 161 10.83 -19.13 1.45
N ALA A 162 11.49 -19.44 2.57
CA ALA A 162 11.57 -18.59 3.76
C ALA A 162 12.22 -17.23 3.47
N LEU A 163 13.12 -17.16 2.48
CA LEU A 163 13.87 -15.95 2.12
C LEU A 163 12.97 -14.73 1.90
N GLU A 164 11.83 -14.89 1.23
CA GLU A 164 10.91 -13.76 0.97
C GLU A 164 10.34 -13.22 2.28
N SER A 165 9.89 -14.11 3.16
CA SER A 165 9.33 -13.74 4.46
C SER A 165 10.39 -13.14 5.39
N ILE A 166 11.62 -13.68 5.38
CA ILE A 166 12.75 -13.12 6.13
C ILE A 166 13.03 -11.67 5.67
N LYS A 167 13.07 -11.42 4.35
CA LYS A 167 13.28 -10.06 3.79
C LYS A 167 12.16 -9.11 4.20
N ARG A 168 10.90 -9.54 4.17
CA ARG A 168 9.74 -8.74 4.60
C ARG A 168 9.78 -8.39 6.09
N ILE A 169 10.08 -9.37 6.96
CA ILE A 169 10.19 -9.14 8.41
C ILE A 169 11.37 -8.22 8.73
N LYS A 170 12.52 -8.42 8.08
CA LYS A 170 13.69 -7.54 8.23
C LYS A 170 13.39 -6.11 7.81
N LEU A 171 12.69 -5.92 6.69
CA LEU A 171 12.23 -4.61 6.24
C LEU A 171 11.30 -3.92 7.26
N TYR A 172 10.39 -4.68 7.88
CA TYR A 172 9.54 -4.15 8.94
C TYR A 172 10.38 -3.63 10.12
N SER A 173 11.32 -4.45 10.61
CA SER A 173 12.21 -4.10 11.74
C SER A 173 13.08 -2.87 11.42
N GLU A 174 13.67 -2.82 10.22
CA GLU A 174 14.48 -1.68 9.75
C GLU A 174 13.65 -0.39 9.64
N SER A 175 12.42 -0.50 9.13
CA SER A 175 11.47 0.63 9.05
C SER A 175 11.09 1.13 10.44
N LEU A 176 10.77 0.23 11.37
CA LEU A 176 10.46 0.59 12.74
C LEU A 176 11.65 1.26 13.44
N ALA A 177 12.86 0.72 13.27
CA ALA A 177 14.07 1.31 13.85
C ALA A 177 14.33 2.74 13.32
N ARG A 178 13.97 3.01 12.06
CA ARG A 178 14.11 4.34 11.46
C ARG A 178 13.06 5.33 11.97
N TYR A 179 11.79 4.94 12.07
CA TYR A 179 10.69 5.86 12.35
C TYR A 179 10.19 5.84 13.81
N GLY A 180 10.61 4.87 14.61
CA GLY A 180 10.40 4.76 16.05
C GLY A 180 9.04 4.21 16.50
N LYS A 181 7.92 4.75 16.00
CA LYS A 181 6.57 4.40 16.51
C LYS A 181 5.94 3.19 15.81
N SER A 182 6.05 3.15 14.48
CA SER A 182 5.57 2.08 13.61
C SER A 182 6.45 2.03 12.36
N PRO A 183 6.40 0.97 11.54
CA PRO A 183 7.15 0.93 10.28
C PRO A 183 6.51 1.77 9.17
N TYR A 184 5.43 2.50 9.47
CA TYR A 184 4.55 3.10 8.48
C TYR A 184 4.61 4.62 8.49
N LEU A 185 4.60 5.18 7.29
CA LEU A 185 4.48 6.59 6.96
C LEU A 185 3.16 6.85 6.24
N TYR A 186 2.66 8.05 6.37
CA TYR A 186 1.50 8.52 5.63
C TYR A 186 1.71 9.98 5.25
N PRO A 187 1.43 10.39 3.99
CA PRO A 187 1.59 11.78 3.60
C PRO A 187 0.61 12.64 4.39
N LEU A 188 1.09 13.79 4.84
CA LEU A 188 0.22 14.84 5.35
C LEU A 188 -0.79 15.21 4.26
N TYR A 189 -2.03 15.49 4.67
CA TYR A 189 -3.15 15.77 3.76
C TYR A 189 -3.60 14.55 2.92
N GLY A 190 -3.04 13.36 3.16
CA GLY A 190 -3.50 12.11 2.56
C GLY A 190 -2.87 11.79 1.21
N LEU A 191 -3.15 10.60 0.68
CA LEU A 191 -2.51 10.10 -0.54
C LEU A 191 -3.02 10.80 -1.82
N GLY A 192 -3.94 11.76 -1.70
CA GLY A 192 -4.27 12.69 -2.78
C GLY A 192 -3.07 13.56 -3.16
N GLU A 193 -2.11 13.76 -2.25
CA GLU A 193 -0.88 14.50 -2.52
C GLU A 193 0.07 13.74 -3.45
N LEU A 194 0.05 12.39 -3.45
CA LEU A 194 0.90 11.59 -4.34
C LEU A 194 0.66 11.90 -5.83
N PRO A 195 -0.55 11.75 -6.39
CA PRO A 195 -0.79 12.07 -7.79
C PRO A 195 -0.58 13.55 -8.10
N GLN A 196 -0.83 14.46 -7.15
CA GLN A 196 -0.56 15.90 -7.33
C GLN A 196 0.95 16.17 -7.45
N GLY A 197 1.77 15.56 -6.59
CA GLY A 197 3.22 15.63 -6.64
C GLY A 197 3.77 15.10 -7.98
N PHE A 198 3.24 13.95 -8.44
CA PHE A 198 3.62 13.39 -9.74
C PHE A 198 3.15 14.23 -10.93
N ALA A 199 1.97 14.86 -10.85
CA ALA A 199 1.51 15.79 -11.87
C ALA A 199 2.45 17.00 -12.00
N ARG A 200 2.85 17.57 -10.86
CA ARG A 200 3.85 18.66 -10.82
C ARG A 200 5.20 18.21 -11.38
N LEU A 201 5.69 17.05 -10.95
CA LEU A 201 6.95 16.50 -11.44
C LEU A 201 6.92 16.33 -12.96
N SER A 202 5.85 15.74 -13.49
CA SER A 202 5.71 15.56 -14.93
C SER A 202 5.68 16.88 -15.69
N ALA A 203 5.01 17.92 -15.15
CA ALA A 203 4.99 19.24 -15.76
C ALA A 203 6.39 19.89 -15.85
N ILE A 204 7.26 19.67 -14.86
CA ILE A 204 8.65 20.14 -14.88
C ILE A 204 9.43 19.49 -16.04
N TYR A 205 9.14 18.23 -16.36
CA TYR A 205 9.73 17.51 -17.49
C TYR A 205 8.95 17.71 -18.80
N GLY A 206 8.06 18.71 -18.88
CA GLY A 206 7.31 19.08 -20.09
C GLY A 206 6.04 18.26 -20.35
N GLY A 207 5.62 17.42 -19.42
CA GLY A 207 4.35 16.70 -19.48
C GLY A 207 3.14 17.61 -19.26
N THR A 208 2.01 17.29 -19.88
CA THR A 208 0.75 18.02 -19.70
C THR A 208 -0.30 17.12 -19.07
N TYR A 209 -0.84 17.52 -17.91
CA TYR A 209 -1.93 16.82 -17.24
C TYR A 209 -3.28 17.43 -17.65
N MET A 210 -4.19 16.59 -18.15
CA MET A 210 -5.52 17.00 -18.56
C MET A 210 -6.58 16.33 -17.66
N LEU A 211 -7.30 17.14 -16.89
CA LEU A 211 -8.46 16.71 -16.11
C LEU A 211 -9.75 17.06 -16.86
N ASP A 212 -10.85 16.41 -16.49
CA ASP A 212 -12.16 16.59 -17.14
C ASP A 212 -12.12 16.40 -18.67
N LYS A 213 -11.23 15.51 -19.11
CA LYS A 213 -11.01 15.19 -20.53
C LYS A 213 -11.33 13.71 -20.75
N PRO A 214 -12.49 13.36 -21.33
CA PRO A 214 -12.86 11.97 -21.56
C PRO A 214 -11.93 11.35 -22.62
N ALA A 215 -11.52 10.10 -22.41
CA ALA A 215 -10.86 9.29 -23.44
C ALA A 215 -11.95 8.45 -24.11
N ASP A 216 -12.39 8.88 -25.29
CA ASP A 216 -13.53 8.25 -25.98
C ASP A 216 -13.13 6.94 -26.65
N GLU A 217 -11.88 6.85 -27.13
CA GLU A 217 -11.36 5.69 -27.84
C GLU A 217 -9.84 5.60 -27.76
N ILE A 218 -9.32 4.39 -27.53
CA ILE A 218 -7.91 4.06 -27.77
C ILE A 218 -7.82 3.57 -29.21
N VAL A 219 -7.02 4.26 -30.03
CA VAL A 219 -6.92 4.02 -31.47
C VAL A 219 -5.85 2.96 -31.75
N TYR A 220 -6.20 1.97 -32.57
CA TYR A 220 -5.32 0.87 -32.95
C TYR A 220 -5.10 0.81 -34.47
N GLU A 221 -3.89 0.47 -34.88
CA GLU A 221 -3.54 0.10 -36.25
C GLU A 221 -2.81 -1.26 -36.21
N ASN A 222 -3.31 -2.25 -36.95
CA ASN A 222 -2.78 -3.62 -36.96
C ASN A 222 -2.63 -4.26 -35.56
N GLY A 223 -3.54 -3.93 -34.64
CA GLY A 223 -3.52 -4.44 -33.26
C GLY A 223 -2.55 -3.71 -32.32
N VAL A 224 -1.87 -2.67 -32.79
CA VAL A 224 -0.94 -1.84 -32.01
C VAL A 224 -1.58 -0.48 -31.72
N VAL A 225 -1.43 0.02 -30.50
CA VAL A 225 -1.90 1.36 -30.11
C VAL A 225 -1.12 2.43 -30.87
N VAL A 226 -1.86 3.41 -31.40
CA VAL A 226 -1.30 4.57 -32.13
C VAL A 226 -1.76 5.93 -31.61
N GLY A 227 -2.70 5.95 -30.65
CA GLY A 227 -3.19 7.20 -30.07
C GLY A 227 -4.40 7.03 -29.17
N VAL A 228 -4.86 8.15 -28.61
CA VAL A 228 -6.10 8.25 -27.83
C VAL A 228 -6.92 9.41 -28.38
N ARG A 229 -8.20 9.14 -28.66
CA ARG A 229 -9.16 10.12 -29.16
C ARG A 229 -10.02 10.68 -28.02
N SER A 230 -10.22 12.00 -28.04
CA SER A 230 -11.05 12.75 -27.10
C SER A 230 -11.80 13.87 -27.83
N GLY A 231 -13.09 13.68 -28.03
CA GLY A 231 -13.92 14.45 -28.96
C GLY A 231 -13.43 14.29 -30.39
N ASP A 232 -13.23 15.43 -31.04
CA ASP A 232 -12.74 15.51 -32.43
C ASP A 232 -11.21 15.51 -32.54
N GLN A 233 -10.49 15.38 -31.42
CA GLN A 233 -9.03 15.43 -31.37
C GLN A 233 -8.44 14.05 -31.04
N THR A 234 -7.35 13.69 -31.71
CA THR A 234 -6.59 12.46 -31.44
C THR A 234 -5.16 12.83 -31.08
N ALA A 235 -4.74 12.45 -29.87
CA ALA A 235 -3.34 12.53 -29.47
C ALA A 235 -2.63 11.25 -29.93
N ARG A 236 -1.66 11.37 -30.84
CA ARG A 236 -0.87 10.23 -31.34
C ARG A 236 0.20 9.85 -30.33
N CYS A 237 0.43 8.54 -30.17
CA CYS A 237 1.45 8.03 -29.27
C CYS A 237 1.93 6.63 -29.61
N LYS A 238 3.10 6.25 -29.07
CA LYS A 238 3.71 4.93 -29.28
C LYS A 238 3.24 3.87 -28.28
N ALA A 239 2.71 4.31 -27.14
CA ALA A 239 2.18 3.44 -26.10
C ALA A 239 1.14 4.16 -25.25
N VAL A 240 0.21 3.39 -24.68
CA VAL A 240 -0.75 3.87 -23.68
C VAL A 240 -0.59 3.08 -22.39
N ILE A 241 -0.53 3.78 -21.26
CA ILE A 241 -0.62 3.19 -19.92
C ILE A 241 -1.97 3.58 -19.34
N CYS A 242 -2.75 2.63 -18.83
CA CYS A 242 -4.08 2.94 -18.27
C CYS A 242 -4.49 2.01 -17.13
N ASP A 243 -5.48 2.42 -16.34
CA ASP A 243 -6.16 1.52 -15.41
C ASP A 243 -7.30 0.74 -16.09
N PRO A 244 -7.81 -0.35 -15.49
CA PRO A 244 -8.81 -1.23 -16.09
C PRO A 244 -10.10 -0.54 -16.57
N SER A 245 -10.44 0.63 -16.01
CA SER A 245 -11.69 1.30 -16.38
C SER A 245 -11.71 1.91 -17.79
N TYR A 246 -10.55 2.07 -18.43
CA TYR A 246 -10.45 2.54 -19.82
C TYR A 246 -10.56 1.42 -20.85
N THR A 247 -10.36 0.16 -20.44
CA THR A 247 -10.28 -1.00 -21.36
C THR A 247 -10.98 -2.24 -20.78
N PRO A 248 -12.31 -2.17 -20.56
CA PRO A 248 -13.06 -3.25 -19.89
C PRO A 248 -13.05 -4.59 -20.65
N ASP A 249 -12.79 -4.58 -21.96
CA ASP A 249 -12.66 -5.76 -22.82
C ASP A 249 -11.26 -6.40 -22.79
N LYS A 250 -10.26 -5.73 -22.20
CA LYS A 250 -8.86 -6.18 -22.12
C LYS A 250 -8.45 -6.61 -20.71
N VAL A 251 -9.42 -6.78 -19.82
CA VAL A 251 -9.20 -7.15 -18.43
C VAL A 251 -10.09 -8.30 -18.01
N LYS A 252 -9.61 -9.10 -17.06
CA LYS A 252 -10.38 -10.17 -16.42
C LYS A 252 -10.65 -9.79 -14.97
N LYS A 253 -11.85 -10.14 -14.48
CA LYS A 253 -12.19 -10.00 -13.06
C LYS A 253 -11.50 -11.09 -12.26
N VAL A 254 -10.75 -10.72 -11.22
CA VAL A 254 -9.99 -11.65 -10.37
C VAL A 254 -10.48 -11.70 -8.94
N GLY A 255 -11.36 -10.77 -8.53
CA GLY A 255 -11.89 -10.77 -7.18
C GLY A 255 -12.81 -9.58 -6.90
N ARG A 256 -13.11 -9.39 -5.62
CA ARG A 256 -13.89 -8.27 -5.10
C ARG A 256 -13.31 -7.84 -3.75
N VAL A 257 -13.37 -6.55 -3.46
CA VAL A 257 -12.94 -5.98 -2.17
C VAL A 257 -14.08 -5.14 -1.60
N ILE A 258 -14.38 -5.36 -0.33
CA ILE A 258 -15.23 -4.46 0.45
C ILE A 258 -14.37 -3.43 1.17
N ARG A 259 -14.84 -2.18 1.18
CA ARG A 259 -14.28 -1.07 1.94
C ARG A 259 -15.39 -0.36 2.70
N ALA A 260 -15.22 -0.20 3.99
CA ALA A 260 -16.08 0.64 4.82
C ALA A 260 -15.27 1.80 5.39
N ILE A 261 -15.65 3.02 5.03
CA ILE A 261 -15.05 4.22 5.59
C ILE A 261 -15.94 4.69 6.74
N CYS A 262 -15.36 4.83 7.92
CA CYS A 262 -16.03 5.17 9.16
C CYS A 262 -15.52 6.52 9.67
N LEU A 263 -16.42 7.44 9.96
CA LEU A 263 -16.13 8.68 10.67
C LEU A 263 -16.30 8.44 12.17
N LEU A 264 -15.30 8.84 12.97
CA LEU A 264 -15.32 8.67 14.42
C LEU A 264 -15.11 10.03 15.10
N ARG A 265 -15.65 10.14 16.32
CA ARG A 265 -15.47 11.29 17.23
C ARG A 265 -14.59 10.95 18.44
N HIS A 266 -13.90 9.83 18.35
CA HIS A 266 -12.98 9.31 19.36
C HIS A 266 -11.83 8.56 18.66
N PRO A 267 -10.65 8.47 19.29
CA PRO A 267 -9.60 7.58 18.81
C PRO A 267 -10.03 6.12 18.99
N VAL A 268 -9.38 5.22 18.24
CA VAL A 268 -9.60 3.78 18.41
C VAL A 268 -8.95 3.32 19.72
N SER A 269 -9.73 2.63 20.56
CA SER A 269 -9.27 2.18 21.87
C SER A 269 -8.25 1.04 21.75
N VAL A 270 -7.07 1.25 22.32
CA VAL A 270 -5.98 0.25 22.37
C VAL A 270 -5.80 -0.36 23.77
N GLY A 271 -6.77 -0.12 24.68
CA GLY A 271 -6.73 -0.62 26.06
C GLY A 271 -5.74 0.11 26.99
N SER A 272 -5.13 1.20 26.54
CA SER A 272 -4.27 2.09 27.36
C SER A 272 -4.95 3.45 27.60
N ASN A 273 -4.44 4.23 28.58
CA ASN A 273 -4.97 5.55 28.91
C ASN A 273 -4.77 6.61 27.80
N ALA A 274 -3.88 6.36 26.84
CA ALA A 274 -3.58 7.28 25.74
C ALA A 274 -3.63 6.52 24.42
N SER A 275 -4.74 6.68 23.70
CA SER A 275 -4.91 6.05 22.39
C SER A 275 -4.23 6.87 21.29
N PRO A 276 -3.46 6.23 20.40
CA PRO A 276 -2.82 6.90 19.25
C PRO A 276 -3.84 7.56 18.31
N VAL A 277 -3.41 8.65 17.68
CA VAL A 277 -4.23 9.44 16.74
C VAL A 277 -4.23 8.83 15.34
N SER A 278 -3.23 8.01 15.01
CA SER A 278 -3.18 7.20 13.79
C SER A 278 -2.69 5.78 14.07
N ILE A 279 -3.37 4.79 13.49
CA ILE A 279 -3.05 3.37 13.68
C ILE A 279 -3.28 2.54 12.44
N GLN A 280 -2.55 1.43 12.41
CA GLN A 280 -2.77 0.29 11.55
C GLN A 280 -3.12 -0.92 12.44
N ILE A 281 -4.17 -1.65 12.10
CA ILE A 281 -4.59 -2.90 12.74
C ILE A 281 -4.72 -3.97 11.66
N ILE A 282 -4.13 -5.12 11.92
CA ILE A 282 -4.27 -6.31 11.09
C ILE A 282 -5.09 -7.33 11.88
N ILE A 283 -6.13 -7.87 11.26
CA ILE A 283 -6.95 -8.94 11.80
C ILE A 283 -6.65 -10.20 10.99
N PRO A 284 -5.78 -11.10 11.51
CA PRO A 284 -5.42 -12.31 10.79
C PRO A 284 -6.64 -13.18 10.51
N GLN A 285 -6.71 -13.73 9.31
CA GLN A 285 -7.79 -14.56 8.79
C GLN A 285 -8.28 -15.64 9.78
N LYS A 286 -7.36 -16.33 10.48
CA LYS A 286 -7.67 -17.39 11.45
C LYS A 286 -8.39 -16.91 12.70
N GLN A 287 -8.17 -15.65 13.11
CA GLN A 287 -8.83 -15.06 14.28
C GLN A 287 -10.32 -14.78 14.03
N VAL A 288 -10.74 -14.81 12.77
CA VAL A 288 -12.11 -14.51 12.32
C VAL A 288 -12.67 -15.57 11.37
N GLN A 289 -12.04 -16.75 11.27
CA GLN A 289 -12.46 -17.89 10.46
C GLN A 289 -12.65 -17.55 8.96
N ARG A 290 -11.65 -16.88 8.39
CA ARG A 290 -11.61 -16.46 6.97
C ARG A 290 -10.42 -17.06 6.23
N HIS A 291 -10.35 -16.79 4.93
CA HIS A 291 -9.20 -17.07 4.06
C HIS A 291 -8.38 -15.81 3.70
N ASN A 292 -8.86 -14.63 4.09
CA ASN A 292 -8.22 -13.35 3.85
C ASN A 292 -8.31 -12.47 5.09
N ASP A 293 -7.22 -11.78 5.39
CA ASP A 293 -7.16 -10.82 6.49
C ASP A 293 -8.17 -9.67 6.34
N ILE A 294 -8.49 -9.05 7.48
CA ILE A 294 -9.19 -7.76 7.53
C ILE A 294 -8.20 -6.70 8.00
N TYR A 295 -8.15 -5.59 7.28
CA TYR A 295 -7.27 -4.46 7.60
C TYR A 295 -8.10 -3.30 8.14
N VAL A 296 -7.60 -2.66 9.19
CA VAL A 296 -8.16 -1.41 9.70
C VAL A 296 -7.07 -0.35 9.77
N CYS A 297 -7.29 0.78 9.12
CA CYS A 297 -6.38 1.93 9.19
C CYS A 297 -7.17 3.14 9.68
N CYS A 298 -6.69 3.82 10.71
CA CYS A 298 -7.32 5.01 11.26
C CYS A 298 -6.34 6.18 11.25
N MET A 299 -6.84 7.35 10.84
CA MET A 299 -6.08 8.59 10.77
C MET A 299 -6.86 9.71 11.45
N GLY A 300 -6.13 10.63 12.08
CA GLY A 300 -6.71 11.79 12.75
C GLY A 300 -6.06 13.10 12.31
N GLN A 301 -6.32 14.16 13.09
CA GLN A 301 -5.81 15.51 12.84
C GLN A 301 -4.28 15.56 12.70
N SER A 302 -3.54 14.68 13.37
CA SER A 302 -2.08 14.62 13.29
C SER A 302 -1.56 14.43 11.86
N ASN A 303 -2.37 13.84 10.98
CA ASN A 303 -2.06 13.56 9.57
C ASN A 303 -2.68 14.59 8.62
N MET A 304 -3.33 15.64 9.15
CA MET A 304 -4.01 16.70 8.39
C MET A 304 -5.13 16.21 7.47
N VAL A 305 -5.69 15.03 7.75
CA VAL A 305 -6.81 14.45 6.97
C VAL A 305 -8.18 14.76 7.56
N THR A 306 -8.25 15.11 8.84
CA THR A 306 -9.49 15.38 9.57
C THR A 306 -9.33 16.60 10.48
N PRO A 307 -10.43 17.32 10.80
CA PRO A 307 -10.40 18.36 11.82
C PRO A 307 -10.05 17.79 13.20
N LYS A 308 -9.83 18.68 14.17
CA LYS A 308 -9.66 18.30 15.57
C LYS A 308 -10.84 17.46 16.06
N ASP A 309 -10.54 16.43 16.86
CA ASP A 309 -11.48 15.48 17.45
C ASP A 309 -12.29 14.64 16.42
N TRP A 310 -11.86 14.63 15.16
CA TRP A 310 -12.40 13.75 14.12
C TRP A 310 -11.35 12.76 13.66
N TYR A 311 -11.81 11.55 13.36
CA TYR A 311 -10.99 10.47 12.83
C TYR A 311 -11.68 9.83 11.64
N VAL A 312 -10.88 9.38 10.69
CA VAL A 312 -11.32 8.56 9.56
C VAL A 312 -10.68 7.19 9.70
N ALA A 313 -11.52 6.16 9.77
CA ALA A 313 -11.09 4.77 9.76
C ALA A 313 -11.55 4.08 8.47
N LEU A 314 -10.70 3.25 7.89
CA LEU A 314 -11.02 2.36 6.77
C LEU A 314 -10.97 0.92 7.28
N VAL A 315 -12.01 0.15 7.04
CA VAL A 315 -12.01 -1.31 7.17
C VAL A 315 -12.07 -1.94 5.78
N SER A 316 -11.17 -2.86 5.46
CA SER A 316 -11.14 -3.54 4.16
C SER A 316 -10.76 -5.01 4.23
N THR A 317 -11.33 -5.82 3.33
CA THR A 317 -10.98 -7.24 3.12
C THR A 317 -11.43 -7.69 1.73
N THR A 318 -10.85 -8.80 1.25
CA THR A 318 -11.32 -9.51 0.04
C THR A 318 -12.68 -10.14 0.32
N VAL A 319 -13.62 -10.07 -0.61
CA VAL A 319 -14.97 -10.62 -0.41
C VAL A 319 -14.97 -12.13 -0.64
N GLU A 320 -15.41 -12.89 0.37
CA GLU A 320 -15.50 -14.35 0.34
C GLU A 320 -16.94 -14.86 0.25
N THR A 321 -17.93 -14.02 0.59
CA THR A 321 -19.34 -14.43 0.72
C THR A 321 -20.28 -13.55 -0.11
N ASN A 322 -21.57 -13.88 -0.07
CA ASN A 322 -22.64 -13.07 -0.66
C ASN A 322 -23.13 -11.94 0.26
N ASN A 323 -22.58 -11.82 1.48
CA ASN A 323 -22.89 -10.72 2.39
C ASN A 323 -21.59 -10.01 2.84
N PRO A 324 -21.00 -9.16 1.97
CA PRO A 324 -19.69 -8.56 2.21
C PRO A 324 -19.64 -7.71 3.49
N GLU A 325 -20.73 -7.02 3.85
CA GLU A 325 -20.78 -6.19 5.06
C GLU A 325 -20.66 -6.99 6.35
N ASN A 326 -21.13 -8.24 6.37
CA ASN A 326 -20.95 -9.10 7.53
C ASN A 326 -19.48 -9.49 7.75
N GLU A 327 -18.69 -9.60 6.68
CA GLU A 327 -17.29 -10.03 6.73
C GLU A 327 -16.40 -9.01 7.46
N ILE A 328 -16.74 -7.72 7.39
CA ILE A 328 -15.98 -6.64 8.04
C ILE A 328 -16.45 -6.31 9.46
N LYS A 329 -17.46 -7.01 9.99
CA LYS A 329 -17.98 -6.79 11.36
C LYS A 329 -16.90 -6.80 12.44
N PRO A 330 -15.92 -7.73 12.44
CA PRO A 330 -14.85 -7.72 13.44
C PRO A 330 -14.05 -6.41 13.43
N GLY A 331 -13.76 -5.87 12.25
CA GLY A 331 -13.07 -4.59 12.11
C GLY A 331 -13.94 -3.41 12.54
N LEU A 332 -15.24 -3.41 12.19
CA LEU A 332 -16.18 -2.36 12.60
C LEU A 332 -16.39 -2.33 14.13
N ALA A 333 -16.44 -3.49 14.78
CA ALA A 333 -16.61 -3.59 16.22
C ALA A 333 -15.49 -2.90 17.02
N LEU A 334 -14.28 -2.82 16.46
CA LEU A 334 -13.16 -2.09 17.05
C LEU A 334 -13.32 -0.56 17.01
N LEU A 335 -14.24 -0.07 16.16
CA LEU A 335 -14.42 1.35 15.88
C LEU A 335 -15.65 1.96 16.55
N GLU A 336 -16.48 1.16 17.21
CA GLU A 336 -17.72 1.67 17.83
C GLU A 336 -17.43 2.62 19.01
N PRO A 337 -18.24 3.69 19.19
CA PRO A 337 -19.38 4.10 18.37
C PRO A 337 -19.01 4.82 17.05
N ILE A 338 -19.50 4.31 15.92
CA ILE A 338 -19.28 4.92 14.60
C ILE A 338 -20.26 6.08 14.37
N TYR A 339 -19.76 7.28 14.05
CA TYR A 339 -20.60 8.45 13.75
C TYR A 339 -21.31 8.30 12.39
N GLN A 340 -20.57 7.89 11.36
CA GLN A 340 -21.11 7.64 10.03
C GLN A 340 -20.28 6.58 9.29
N LYS A 341 -20.94 5.74 8.50
CA LYS A 341 -20.32 4.64 7.74
C LYS A 341 -20.67 4.73 6.25
N PHE A 342 -19.66 4.64 5.39
CA PHE A 342 -19.80 4.58 3.93
C PHE A 342 -19.23 3.25 3.41
N VAL A 343 -20.10 2.37 2.94
CA VAL A 343 -19.69 1.05 2.42
C VAL A 343 -19.62 1.08 0.89
N SER A 344 -18.61 0.43 0.33
CA SER A 344 -18.51 0.16 -1.10
C SER A 344 -17.84 -1.19 -1.36
N VAL A 345 -18.35 -1.91 -2.34
CA VAL A 345 -17.73 -3.12 -2.90
C VAL A 345 -17.20 -2.77 -4.28
N SER A 346 -15.97 -3.17 -4.59
CA SER A 346 -15.32 -2.94 -5.88
C SER A 346 -14.81 -4.25 -6.45
N ASP A 347 -15.02 -4.45 -7.74
CA ASP A 347 -14.41 -5.55 -8.48
C ASP A 347 -12.90 -5.29 -8.67
N LEU A 348 -12.11 -6.36 -8.62
CA LEU A 348 -10.69 -6.34 -8.94
C LEU A 348 -10.48 -6.91 -10.34
N TYR A 349 -9.64 -6.23 -11.11
CA TYR A 349 -9.29 -6.58 -12.48
C TYR A 349 -7.77 -6.65 -12.68
N GLU A 350 -7.37 -7.55 -13.56
CA GLU A 350 -6.00 -7.70 -14.07
C GLU A 350 -6.02 -7.69 -15.61
N PRO A 351 -4.93 -7.24 -16.26
CA PRO A 351 -4.77 -7.38 -17.71
C PRO A 351 -4.85 -8.84 -18.16
N ILE A 352 -5.39 -9.06 -19.36
CA ILE A 352 -5.31 -10.36 -20.06
C ILE A 352 -4.14 -10.42 -21.06
N ASP A 353 -3.51 -9.28 -21.34
CA ASP A 353 -2.37 -9.11 -22.24
C ASP A 353 -1.24 -8.36 -21.51
N ASP A 354 0.01 -8.73 -21.79
CA ASP A 354 1.17 -8.08 -21.18
C ASP A 354 1.49 -6.72 -21.83
N GLY A 355 0.89 -6.40 -22.97
CA GLY A 355 1.02 -5.10 -23.62
C GLY A 355 2.28 -4.94 -24.47
N THR A 356 3.17 -5.94 -24.50
CA THR A 356 4.46 -5.83 -25.22
C THR A 356 4.28 -5.73 -26.74
N THR A 357 3.25 -6.41 -27.27
CA THR A 357 2.88 -6.36 -28.70
C THR A 357 1.87 -5.25 -28.97
N SER A 358 0.79 -5.18 -28.18
CA SER A 358 -0.29 -4.20 -28.38
C SER A 358 0.11 -2.76 -28.05
N LYS A 359 1.19 -2.56 -27.27
CA LYS A 359 1.61 -1.27 -26.69
C LYS A 359 0.56 -0.62 -25.79
N LEU A 360 -0.35 -1.44 -25.26
CA LEU A 360 -1.29 -1.07 -24.22
C LEU A 360 -0.86 -1.73 -22.89
N PHE A 361 -0.40 -0.94 -21.93
CA PHE A 361 0.03 -1.43 -20.63
C PHE A 361 -1.02 -1.10 -19.57
N ILE A 362 -1.76 -2.12 -19.12
CA ILE A 362 -2.82 -1.95 -18.13
C ILE A 362 -2.27 -2.28 -16.74
N THR A 363 -2.54 -1.41 -15.76
CA THR A 363 -2.23 -1.65 -14.34
C THR A 363 -3.30 -2.54 -13.70
N SER A 364 -2.94 -3.25 -12.64
CA SER A 364 -3.88 -4.05 -11.85
C SER A 364 -4.75 -3.18 -10.93
N SER A 365 -5.91 -3.69 -10.53
CA SER A 365 -6.75 -3.02 -9.52
C SER A 365 -6.13 -3.06 -8.14
N TYR A 366 -6.30 -1.99 -7.35
CA TYR A 366 -5.87 -1.96 -5.95
C TYR A 366 -6.61 -3.01 -5.09
N ASP A 367 -5.83 -3.91 -4.50
CA ASP A 367 -6.26 -5.02 -3.63
C ASP A 367 -6.89 -4.56 -2.29
N ALA A 368 -7.12 -5.51 -1.36
CA ALA A 368 -7.68 -5.21 -0.04
C ALA A 368 -6.67 -4.71 0.99
N THR A 369 -5.36 -4.89 0.74
CA THR A 369 -4.30 -4.55 1.70
C THR A 369 -4.31 -3.06 1.98
N THR A 370 -3.78 -2.65 3.13
CA THR A 370 -3.62 -1.22 3.43
C THR A 370 -2.20 -0.73 3.20
N HIS A 371 -1.25 -1.54 2.73
CA HIS A 371 0.09 -1.04 2.34
C HIS A 371 0.25 -1.03 0.81
N PHE A 372 1.40 -0.53 0.33
CA PHE A 372 1.65 -0.31 -1.11
C PHE A 372 2.46 -1.39 -1.81
N GLU A 373 2.87 -2.46 -1.13
CA GLU A 373 3.80 -3.44 -1.68
C GLU A 373 3.33 -4.04 -3.02
N SER A 374 2.09 -4.55 -3.09
CA SER A 374 1.51 -5.09 -4.32
C SER A 374 1.40 -4.06 -5.44
N THR A 375 1.05 -2.81 -5.09
CA THR A 375 0.99 -1.69 -6.04
C THR A 375 2.37 -1.38 -6.61
N CYS A 376 3.43 -1.44 -5.79
CA CYS A 376 4.79 -1.22 -6.26
C CYS A 376 5.27 -2.33 -7.19
N LEU A 377 4.94 -3.58 -6.88
CA LEU A 377 5.25 -4.70 -7.76
C LEU A 377 4.57 -4.54 -9.12
N ASP A 378 3.31 -4.10 -9.16
CA ASP A 378 2.58 -3.80 -10.41
C ASP A 378 3.24 -2.65 -11.19
N ILE A 379 3.65 -1.57 -10.53
CA ILE A 379 4.38 -0.45 -11.16
C ILE A 379 5.70 -0.93 -11.78
N LEU A 380 6.48 -1.72 -11.04
CA LEU A 380 7.77 -2.26 -11.52
C LEU A 380 7.58 -3.23 -12.68
N ASP A 381 6.51 -4.03 -12.65
CA ASP A 381 6.17 -4.93 -13.75
C ASP A 381 5.75 -4.16 -15.01
N VAL A 382 4.88 -3.15 -14.89
CA VAL A 382 4.52 -2.26 -16.00
C VAL A 382 5.77 -1.58 -16.58
N TYR A 383 6.64 -1.04 -15.71
CA TYR A 383 7.90 -0.43 -16.14
C TYR A 383 8.75 -1.43 -16.94
N ARG A 384 8.91 -2.66 -16.43
CA ARG A 384 9.68 -3.72 -17.10
C ARG A 384 9.08 -4.08 -18.46
N ARG A 385 7.76 -4.26 -18.54
CA ARG A 385 7.06 -4.59 -19.79
C ARG A 385 7.19 -3.48 -20.84
N TYR A 386 7.15 -2.22 -20.40
CA TYR A 386 7.28 -1.06 -21.28
C TYR A 386 8.74 -0.83 -21.74
N MET A 387 9.69 -0.82 -20.80
CA MET A 387 11.10 -0.51 -21.07
C MET A 387 11.88 -1.70 -21.64
N GLY A 388 11.41 -2.93 -21.42
CA GLY A 388 12.08 -4.17 -21.83
C GLY A 388 13.16 -4.66 -20.85
N GLU A 389 13.40 -3.94 -19.76
CA GLU A 389 14.41 -4.27 -18.74
C GLU A 389 13.89 -3.99 -17.31
N PRO A 390 14.37 -4.71 -16.28
CA PRO A 390 13.97 -4.44 -14.90
C PRO A 390 14.47 -3.08 -14.43
N PHE A 391 13.72 -2.45 -13.53
CA PHE A 391 14.13 -1.19 -12.91
C PHE A 391 15.40 -1.38 -12.07
N ASP A 392 16.42 -0.58 -12.34
CA ASP A 392 17.70 -0.63 -11.65
C ASP A 392 17.72 0.25 -10.39
N PHE A 393 17.54 -0.39 -9.23
CA PHE A 393 17.56 0.29 -7.94
C PHE A 393 18.94 0.86 -7.54
N THR A 394 20.03 0.49 -8.22
CA THR A 394 21.35 1.07 -7.92
C THR A 394 21.45 2.54 -8.35
N LYS A 395 20.60 2.96 -9.30
CA LYS A 395 20.48 4.35 -9.77
C LYS A 395 19.70 5.25 -8.80
N VAL A 396 19.16 4.71 -7.71
CA VAL A 396 18.53 5.50 -6.65
C VAL A 396 19.62 6.19 -5.83
N THR A 397 20.05 7.36 -6.27
CA THR A 397 20.90 8.25 -5.47
C THR A 397 20.06 8.80 -4.31
N ARG A 398 20.56 8.66 -3.08
CA ARG A 398 19.96 9.31 -1.90
C ARG A 398 20.21 10.81 -2.02
N GLY A 399 19.35 11.50 -2.78
CA GLY A 399 19.38 12.96 -2.90
C GLY A 399 18.91 13.63 -1.61
N LEU A 400 19.80 13.73 -0.63
CA LEU A 400 19.65 14.66 0.50
C LEU A 400 20.85 15.63 0.64
N ASP A 401 21.93 15.46 -0.13
CA ASP A 401 23.15 16.28 0.02
C ASP A 401 23.55 17.08 -1.23
N ALA A 402 22.70 17.18 -2.26
CA ALA A 402 23.11 17.71 -3.58
C ALA A 402 22.60 19.11 -3.95
N ASP A 403 21.97 19.87 -3.04
CA ASP A 403 21.32 21.16 -3.40
C ASP A 403 21.82 22.41 -2.66
N ASP A 404 23.03 22.40 -2.09
CA ASP A 404 23.61 23.59 -1.44
C ASP A 404 24.94 24.08 -2.06
N SER A 405 25.25 23.75 -3.32
CA SER A 405 26.54 24.14 -3.91
C SER A 405 26.56 24.65 -5.35
N GLN A 406 25.42 25.04 -5.96
CA GLN A 406 25.42 25.66 -7.30
C GLN A 406 24.42 26.80 -7.52
N GLU A 407 24.21 27.68 -6.54
CA GLU A 407 23.73 29.05 -6.81
C GLU A 407 24.68 30.07 -6.20
N GLY A 408 25.72 30.40 -6.96
CA GLY A 408 26.76 31.33 -6.55
C GLY A 408 27.84 31.53 -7.60
N ALA A 409 27.48 31.61 -8.88
CA ALA A 409 28.34 32.14 -9.93
C ALA A 409 27.53 32.43 -11.20
N GLN A 410 26.84 33.58 -11.22
CA GLN A 410 26.83 34.50 -12.36
C GLN A 410 26.35 35.88 -11.93
#